data_AF-A0A9E5STK4-F1
#
_entry.id   AF-A0A9E5STK4-F1
#
_cell.length_a   1.000
_cell.length_b   1.000
_cell.length_c   1.000
_cell.angle_alpha   90.00
_cell.angle_beta   90.00
_cell.angle_gamma   90.00
#
_symmetry.space_group_name_H-M   'P 1'
#
loop_
_entity.id
_entity.type
_entity.pdbx_description
1 polymer ?
#
loop_
_entity_poly.entity_id
_entity_poly.type
_entity_poly.pdbx_seq_one_letter_code
_entity_poly.pdbx_strand_id
1 'polypeptide(L)'
;MAIILLPAVVLADDSAAQIGEKGYASLQEAVDAAEEGQTITLLKDIVLDSTVTITSGHKAFTLDLNGKIINSGQKVAIRHSGSNTLTIIDSSGNGRGCIRSAMPTRMREGTIYLEGGAAEDTVLVIKSGSVQSITKQLRYFIWAMAA
;
A
#
# COMPACT_ATOMS: atom_id res chain seq x y z
N MET A 1 22.63 -7.21 35.90
CA MET A 1 22.94 -6.86 34.49
C MET A 1 21.67 -7.00 33.68
N ALA A 2 21.07 -5.89 33.27
CA ALA A 2 19.95 -5.92 32.35
C ALA A 2 20.49 -6.19 30.95
N ILE A 3 20.07 -7.29 30.33
CA ILE A 3 20.31 -7.55 28.91
C ILE A 3 19.33 -6.63 28.16
N ILE A 4 19.85 -5.55 27.60
CA ILE A 4 19.08 -4.68 26.71
C ILE A 4 18.98 -5.43 25.39
N LEU A 5 17.81 -5.98 25.11
CA LEU A 5 17.50 -6.61 23.83
C LEU A 5 17.38 -5.48 22.78
N LEU A 6 18.46 -5.21 22.05
CA LEU A 6 18.40 -4.41 20.83
C LEU A 6 17.44 -5.13 19.85
N PRO A 7 16.49 -4.43 19.20
CA PRO A 7 15.66 -5.06 18.20
C PRO A 7 16.57 -5.59 17.09
N ALA A 8 16.36 -6.86 16.73
CA ALA A 8 17.11 -7.51 15.67
C ALA A 8 17.05 -6.64 14.40
N VAL A 9 18.21 -6.12 13.99
CA VAL A 9 18.39 -5.57 12.65
C VAL A 9 18.32 -6.77 11.71
N VAL A 10 17.13 -7.02 11.17
CA VAL A 10 16.95 -7.98 10.07
C VAL A 10 17.70 -7.38 8.89
N LEU A 11 18.74 -8.06 8.43
CA LEU A 11 19.46 -7.70 7.21
C LEU A 11 18.46 -7.54 6.07
N ALA A 12 18.53 -6.40 5.38
CA ALA A 12 17.56 -5.88 4.42
C ALA A 12 17.29 -6.74 3.16
N ASP A 13 17.78 -7.97 3.10
CA ASP A 13 17.83 -8.75 1.86
C ASP A 13 16.46 -9.32 1.43
N ASP A 14 15.47 -9.33 2.33
CA ASP A 14 14.12 -9.84 2.02
C ASP A 14 12.95 -8.97 2.48
N SER A 15 13.23 -7.77 3.01
CA SER A 15 12.19 -6.86 3.48
C SER A 15 11.32 -6.35 2.32
N ALA A 16 10.00 -6.28 2.53
CA ALA A 16 9.07 -5.70 1.56
C ALA A 16 9.06 -4.17 1.64
N ALA A 17 9.20 -3.64 2.85
CA ALA A 17 9.20 -2.21 3.14
C ALA A 17 10.20 -1.90 4.25
N GLN A 18 10.55 -0.63 4.41
CA GLN A 18 11.38 -0.16 5.51
C GLN A 18 10.90 1.19 6.05
N ILE A 19 11.30 1.49 7.28
CA ILE A 19 11.19 2.82 7.90
C ILE A 19 12.59 3.19 8.41
N GLY A 20 13.16 4.27 7.88
CA GLY A 20 14.57 4.57 8.09
C GLY A 20 15.44 3.40 7.60
N GLU A 21 16.22 2.81 8.49
CA GLU A 21 17.08 1.64 8.21
C GLU A 21 16.44 0.30 8.61
N LYS A 22 15.26 0.32 9.24
CA LYS A 22 14.60 -0.90 9.73
C LYS A 22 13.69 -1.48 8.66
N GLY A 23 14.01 -2.69 8.20
CA GLY A 23 13.20 -3.47 7.27
C GLY A 23 12.05 -4.25 7.94
N TYR A 24 10.97 -4.45 7.20
CA TYR A 24 9.76 -5.17 7.57
C TYR A 24 9.41 -6.22 6.50
N ALA A 25 8.89 -7.38 6.92
CA ALA A 25 8.61 -8.47 5.99
C ALA A 25 7.37 -8.18 5.13
N SER A 26 6.43 -7.37 5.64
CA SER A 26 5.22 -6.97 4.93
C SER A 26 4.94 -5.47 5.05
N LEU A 27 4.09 -4.96 4.16
CA LEU A 27 3.62 -3.58 4.24
C LEU A 27 2.75 -3.34 5.48
N GLN A 28 1.95 -4.32 5.90
CA GLN A 28 1.12 -4.18 7.10
C GLN A 28 1.99 -4.03 8.35
N GLU A 29 3.05 -4.83 8.50
CA GLU A 29 3.98 -4.71 9.62
C GLU A 29 4.64 -3.32 9.70
N ALA A 30 5.00 -2.75 8.55
CA ALA A 30 5.53 -1.40 8.50
C ALA A 30 4.46 -0.35 8.89
N VAL A 31 3.20 -0.53 8.46
CA VAL A 31 2.08 0.35 8.86
C VAL A 31 1.83 0.30 10.37
N ASP A 32 1.85 -0.89 10.95
CA ASP A 32 1.62 -1.08 12.38
C ASP A 32 2.75 -0.49 13.24
N ALA A 33 3.98 -0.44 12.68
CA ALA A 33 5.16 0.10 13.36
C ALA A 33 5.42 1.59 13.10
N ALA A 34 4.70 2.21 12.16
CA ALA A 34 4.95 3.59 11.77
C ALA A 34 4.53 4.58 12.87
N GLU A 35 5.47 5.43 13.27
CA GLU A 35 5.23 6.55 14.17
C GLU A 35 4.84 7.81 13.39
N GLU A 36 4.39 8.82 14.13
CA GLU A 36 3.87 10.07 13.56
C GLU A 36 4.87 10.74 12.60
N GLY A 37 4.41 10.99 11.38
CA GLY A 37 5.17 11.67 10.33
C GLY A 37 6.24 10.82 9.63
N GLN A 38 6.38 9.54 9.99
CA GLN A 38 7.38 8.67 9.36
C GLN A 38 7.02 8.30 7.92
N THR A 39 8.04 7.86 7.17
CA THR A 39 7.90 7.37 5.80
C THR A 39 8.18 5.87 5.76
N ILE A 40 7.22 5.12 5.24
CA ILE A 40 7.35 3.73 4.85
C ILE A 40 7.78 3.71 3.38
N THR A 41 8.97 3.18 3.09
CA THR A 41 9.49 3.07 1.72
C THR A 41 9.39 1.62 1.24
N LEU A 42 8.78 1.41 0.07
CA LEU A 42 8.75 0.08 -0.56
C LEU A 42 10.13 -0.30 -1.13
N LEU A 43 10.52 -1.55 -0.90
CA LEU A 43 11.79 -2.10 -1.37
C LEU A 43 11.62 -3.01 -2.59
N LYS A 44 10.46 -3.65 -2.72
CA LYS A 44 10.09 -4.52 -3.84
C LYS A 44 8.63 -4.35 -4.22
N ASP A 45 8.26 -4.88 -5.39
CA ASP A 45 6.86 -5.01 -5.77
C ASP A 45 6.15 -5.96 -4.80
N ILE A 46 4.91 -5.64 -4.45
CA ILE A 46 4.11 -6.36 -3.47
C ILE A 46 2.84 -6.90 -4.13
N VAL A 47 2.61 -8.20 -3.98
CA VAL A 47 1.29 -8.80 -4.19
C VAL A 47 0.65 -8.99 -2.82
N LEU A 48 -0.52 -8.38 -2.61
CA LEU A 48 -1.18 -8.42 -1.30
C LEU A 48 -2.03 -9.69 -1.14
N ASP A 49 -1.68 -10.48 -0.13
CA ASP A 49 -2.49 -11.59 0.33
C ASP A 49 -3.75 -11.11 1.05
N SER A 50 -3.69 -9.94 1.71
CA SER A 50 -4.81 -9.30 2.41
C SER A 50 -4.81 -7.78 2.23
N THR A 51 -5.97 -7.13 2.43
CA THR A 51 -6.07 -5.67 2.42
C THR A 51 -5.21 -5.07 3.52
N VAL A 52 -4.45 -4.02 3.18
CA VAL A 52 -3.72 -3.21 4.17
C VAL A 52 -4.71 -2.34 4.91
N THR A 53 -4.71 -2.42 6.23
CA THR A 53 -5.70 -1.75 7.07
C THR A 53 -5.04 -0.65 7.90
N ILE A 54 -5.61 0.55 7.85
CA ILE A 54 -5.22 1.69 8.67
C ILE A 54 -6.39 2.01 9.60
N THR A 55 -6.16 1.97 10.90
CA THR A 55 -7.21 2.18 11.92
C THR A 55 -6.88 3.38 12.80
N SER A 56 -7.77 3.74 13.73
CA SER A 56 -7.54 4.84 14.68
C SER A 56 -6.35 4.64 15.61
N GLY A 57 -5.81 3.42 15.74
CA GLY A 57 -4.58 3.16 16.47
C GLY A 57 -3.31 3.62 15.74
N HIS A 58 -3.38 3.82 14.43
CA HIS A 58 -2.24 4.21 13.61
C HIS A 58 -2.10 5.72 13.53
N LYS A 59 -0.84 6.16 13.39
CA LYS A 59 -0.44 7.57 13.29
C LYS A 59 -0.46 8.04 11.84
N ALA A 60 -0.32 9.35 11.61
CA ALA A 60 -0.19 9.84 10.24
C ALA A 60 1.19 9.44 9.69
N PHE A 61 1.23 8.99 8.44
CA PHE A 61 2.48 8.55 7.81
C PHE A 61 2.46 8.77 6.30
N THR A 62 3.66 8.66 5.70
CA THR A 62 3.84 8.67 4.25
C THR A 62 4.17 7.26 3.76
N LEU A 63 3.46 6.80 2.73
CA LEU A 63 3.84 5.63 1.94
C LEU A 63 4.57 6.11 0.68
N ASP A 64 5.87 5.84 0.62
CA ASP A 64 6.69 6.04 -0.57
C ASP A 64 6.74 4.76 -1.40
N LEU A 65 6.11 4.83 -2.58
CA LEU A 65 6.07 3.73 -3.53
C LEU A 65 7.44 3.43 -4.12
N ASN A 66 8.37 4.40 -4.16
CA ASN A 66 9.75 4.20 -4.64
C ASN A 66 9.82 3.40 -5.96
N GLY A 67 8.93 3.73 -6.91
CA GLY A 67 8.84 3.10 -8.22
C GLY A 67 8.31 1.68 -8.23
N LYS A 68 7.83 1.17 -7.09
CA LYS A 68 7.29 -0.18 -6.90
C LYS A 68 5.78 -0.24 -7.08
N ILE A 69 5.31 -1.45 -7.31
CA ILE A 69 3.90 -1.76 -7.54
C ILE A 69 3.31 -2.48 -6.33
N ILE A 70 2.17 -2.00 -5.83
CA ILE A 70 1.28 -2.77 -4.96
C ILE A 70 0.15 -3.33 -5.82
N ASN A 71 -0.03 -4.65 -5.83
CA ASN A 71 -1.10 -5.32 -6.54
C ASN A 71 -1.96 -6.12 -5.56
N SER A 72 -3.22 -5.71 -5.37
CA SER A 72 -4.16 -6.38 -4.48
C SER A 72 -5.02 -7.44 -5.14
N GLY A 73 -4.84 -7.69 -6.45
CA GLY A 73 -5.75 -8.54 -7.20
C GLY A 73 -7.19 -8.04 -7.07
N GLN A 74 -8.15 -8.93 -6.82
CA GLN A 74 -9.58 -8.58 -6.70
C GLN A 74 -10.00 -8.03 -5.32
N LYS A 75 -9.07 -7.41 -4.58
CA LYS A 75 -9.30 -6.88 -3.24
C LYS A 75 -9.07 -5.38 -3.21
N VAL A 76 -9.63 -4.72 -2.21
CA VAL A 76 -9.16 -3.37 -1.81
C VAL A 76 -7.69 -3.49 -1.41
N ALA A 77 -6.83 -2.61 -1.94
CA ALA A 77 -5.43 -2.59 -1.58
C ALA A 77 -5.23 -1.96 -0.20
N ILE A 78 -5.84 -0.81 0.03
CA ILE A 78 -5.76 -0.07 1.30
C ILE A 78 -7.16 0.29 1.77
N ARG A 79 -7.52 -0.12 3.00
CA ARG A 79 -8.70 0.35 3.72
C ARG A 79 -8.25 1.28 4.85
N HIS A 80 -8.71 2.51 4.83
CA HIS A 80 -8.39 3.50 5.85
C HIS A 80 -9.67 3.87 6.60
N SER A 81 -9.74 3.43 7.85
CA SER A 81 -10.80 3.73 8.82
C SER A 81 -10.25 4.50 10.03
N GLY A 82 -9.00 4.98 9.94
CA GLY A 82 -8.36 5.77 10.98
C GLY A 82 -8.68 7.26 10.88
N SER A 83 -8.43 7.98 11.96
CA SER A 83 -8.57 9.44 12.07
C SER A 83 -7.20 10.10 11.90
N ASN A 84 -6.58 9.92 10.72
CA ASN A 84 -5.25 10.43 10.41
C ASN A 84 -5.07 10.65 8.90
N THR A 85 -3.91 11.19 8.52
CA THR A 85 -3.53 11.38 7.11
C THR A 85 -2.63 10.25 6.62
N LEU A 86 -3.05 9.58 5.54
CA LEU A 86 -2.17 8.80 4.69
C LEU A 86 -1.69 9.68 3.52
N THR A 87 -0.38 9.90 3.43
CA THR A 87 0.23 10.53 2.25
C THR A 87 0.87 9.48 1.35
N ILE A 88 0.61 9.53 0.04
CA ILE A 88 1.24 8.67 -0.96
C ILE A 88 2.16 9.51 -1.83
N ILE A 89 3.40 9.05 -1.98
CA ILE A 89 4.40 9.60 -2.89
C ILE A 89 5.04 8.47 -3.70
N ASP A 90 5.70 8.84 -4.78
CA ASP A 90 6.64 8.02 -5.53
C ASP A 90 7.93 8.82 -5.70
N SER A 91 8.98 8.45 -4.95
CA SER A 91 10.29 9.13 -4.97
C SER A 91 11.22 8.66 -6.09
N SER A 92 10.85 7.63 -6.86
CA SER A 92 11.75 7.01 -7.86
C SER A 92 12.13 7.87 -9.06
N GLY A 93 11.47 9.02 -9.24
CA GLY A 93 11.70 9.95 -10.35
C GLY A 93 11.22 9.46 -11.73
N ASN A 94 10.85 8.17 -11.87
CA ASN A 94 10.38 7.59 -13.13
C ASN A 94 8.84 7.43 -13.21
N GLY A 95 8.13 7.73 -12.11
CA GLY A 95 6.67 7.71 -12.03
C GLY A 95 6.04 6.31 -12.17
N ARG A 96 6.80 5.24 -11.93
CA ARG A 96 6.30 3.85 -12.02
C ARG A 96 5.57 3.39 -10.77
N GLY A 97 5.66 4.12 -9.67
CA GLY A 97 4.96 3.83 -8.43
C GLY A 97 3.45 3.71 -8.66
N CYS A 98 2.90 2.54 -8.34
CA CYS A 98 1.50 2.25 -8.66
C CYS A 98 0.83 1.36 -7.61
N ILE A 99 -0.32 1.79 -7.10
CA ILE A 99 -1.23 0.93 -6.34
C ILE A 99 -2.34 0.50 -7.28
N ARG A 100 -2.49 -0.81 -7.48
CA ARG A 100 -3.50 -1.34 -8.39
C ARG A 100 -4.31 -2.47 -7.79
N SER A 101 -5.58 -2.50 -8.18
CA SER A 101 -6.48 -3.63 -7.97
C SER A 101 -7.07 -4.08 -9.30
N ALA A 102 -7.33 -5.37 -9.45
CA ALA A 102 -8.29 -5.87 -10.43
C ALA A 102 -9.70 -5.74 -9.84
N MET A 103 -10.72 -5.48 -10.67
CA MET A 103 -12.12 -5.27 -10.22
C MET A 103 -12.48 -6.07 -8.95
N PRO A 104 -12.62 -5.39 -7.79
CA PRO A 104 -12.98 -6.09 -6.57
C PRO A 104 -14.40 -6.61 -6.70
N THR A 105 -14.63 -7.84 -6.26
CA THR A 105 -15.93 -8.54 -6.38
C THR A 105 -17.07 -7.88 -5.59
N ARG A 106 -16.77 -6.83 -4.80
CA ARG A 106 -17.73 -5.98 -4.10
C ARG A 106 -17.84 -4.64 -4.83
N MET A 107 -18.97 -4.43 -5.52
CA MET A 107 -19.23 -3.32 -6.46
C MET A 107 -19.21 -1.89 -5.87
N ARG A 108 -18.78 -1.69 -4.61
CA ARG A 108 -18.83 -0.40 -3.91
C ARG A 108 -17.50 0.07 -3.32
N GLU A 109 -16.42 -0.68 -3.51
CA GLU A 109 -15.10 -0.33 -2.95
C GLU A 109 -14.09 -0.09 -4.09
N GLY A 110 -13.33 1.00 -4.00
CA GLY A 110 -12.25 1.33 -4.93
C GLY A 110 -10.94 0.61 -4.60
N THR A 111 -9.87 0.91 -5.34
CA THR A 111 -8.52 0.40 -5.05
C THR A 111 -8.04 0.82 -3.65
N ILE A 112 -8.39 2.05 -3.24
CA ILE A 112 -8.26 2.56 -1.88
C ILE A 112 -9.66 2.94 -1.40
N TYR A 113 -10.00 2.56 -0.18
CA TYR A 113 -11.31 2.83 0.42
C TYR A 113 -11.16 3.58 1.73
N LEU A 114 -11.81 4.74 1.84
CA LEU A 114 -11.85 5.56 3.06
C LEU A 114 -13.23 5.38 3.70
N GLU A 115 -13.27 4.87 4.92
CA GLU A 115 -14.53 4.65 5.65
C GLU A 115 -14.92 5.82 6.55
N GLY A 116 -13.97 6.73 6.81
CA GLY A 116 -14.12 7.78 7.81
C GLY A 116 -13.81 7.25 9.21
N GLY A 117 -13.01 8.01 9.96
CA GLY A 117 -12.68 7.74 11.35
C GLY A 117 -13.72 8.34 12.30
N ALA A 118 -13.73 7.88 13.54
CA ALA A 118 -14.73 8.28 14.54
C ALA A 118 -14.46 9.65 15.21
N ALA A 119 -13.24 10.19 15.11
CA ALA A 119 -12.79 11.33 15.90
C ALA A 119 -12.32 12.53 15.04
N GLU A 120 -11.38 12.29 14.12
CA GLU A 120 -10.86 13.27 13.17
C GLU A 120 -11.04 12.78 11.74
N ASP A 121 -10.84 13.69 10.79
CA ASP A 121 -10.90 13.42 9.36
C ASP A 121 -9.97 12.27 8.95
N THR A 122 -10.49 11.39 8.11
CA THR A 122 -9.70 10.42 7.35
C THR A 122 -9.24 11.07 6.06
N VAL A 123 -7.95 11.37 5.96
CA VAL A 123 -7.40 12.11 4.82
C VAL A 123 -6.49 11.23 3.99
N LEU A 124 -6.71 11.21 2.67
CA LEU A 124 -5.80 10.65 1.69
C LEU A 124 -5.21 11.79 0.84
N VAL A 125 -3.88 11.91 0.84
CA VAL A 125 -3.16 12.84 -0.02
C VAL A 125 -2.28 12.04 -0.97
N ILE A 126 -2.49 12.17 -2.28
CA ILE A 126 -1.61 11.57 -3.30
C ILE A 126 -0.81 12.71 -3.93
N LYS A 127 0.49 12.80 -3.64
CA LYS A 127 1.37 13.84 -4.23
C LYS A 127 2.01 13.37 -5.54
N SER A 128 2.32 12.08 -5.66
CA SER A 128 2.83 11.47 -6.88
C SER A 128 2.57 9.96 -6.89
N GLY A 129 2.92 9.30 -8.00
CA GLY A 129 2.54 7.92 -8.28
C GLY A 129 1.14 7.81 -8.89
N SER A 130 0.64 6.58 -9.01
CA SER A 130 -0.69 6.32 -9.59
C SER A 130 -1.50 5.33 -8.76
N VAL A 131 -2.83 5.48 -8.79
CA VAL A 131 -3.79 4.52 -8.25
C VAL A 131 -4.70 4.07 -9.38
N GLN A 132 -4.75 2.77 -9.65
CA GLN A 132 -5.41 2.23 -10.84
C GLN A 132 -6.32 1.05 -10.52
N SER A 133 -7.54 1.09 -11.03
CA SER A 133 -8.40 -0.10 -11.13
C SER A 133 -8.24 -0.68 -12.53
N ILE A 134 -7.72 -1.91 -12.63
CA ILE A 134 -7.47 -2.58 -13.90
C ILE A 134 -8.58 -3.61 -14.19
N THR A 135 -9.33 -3.40 -15.27
CA THR A 135 -10.23 -4.43 -15.81
C THR A 135 -9.39 -5.44 -16.59
N LYS A 136 -9.58 -6.74 -16.34
CA LYS A 136 -9.00 -7.78 -17.20
C LYS A 136 -9.46 -7.50 -18.63
N GLN A 137 -8.58 -7.10 -19.55
CA GLN A 137 -8.92 -7.06 -20.96
C GLN A 137 -9.24 -8.50 -21.39
N LEU A 138 -10.51 -8.87 -21.36
CA LEU A 138 -11.01 -9.95 -22.19
C LEU A 138 -10.83 -9.48 -23.63
N ARG A 139 -9.66 -9.74 -24.21
CA ARG A 139 -9.51 -9.79 -25.66
C ARG A 139 -10.37 -10.97 -26.12
N TYR A 140 -11.63 -10.70 -26.39
CA TYR A 140 -12.44 -11.56 -27.23
C TYR A 140 -11.78 -11.55 -28.60
N PHE A 141 -10.92 -12.54 -28.87
CA PHE A 141 -10.57 -12.91 -30.23
C PHE A 141 -11.85 -13.45 -30.86
N ILE A 142 -12.67 -12.55 -31.40
CA ILE A 142 -13.75 -12.96 -32.30
C ILE A 142 -13.03 -13.40 -33.57
N TRP A 143 -12.87 -14.71 -33.73
CA TRP A 143 -12.62 -15.31 -35.02
C TRP A 143 -13.81 -14.95 -35.92
N ALA A 144 -13.64 -13.97 -36.80
CA ALA A 144 -14.50 -13.85 -37.96
C ALA A 144 -14.19 -15.06 -38.84
N MET A 145 -14.97 -16.15 -38.70
CA MET A 145 -15.03 -17.15 -39.74
C MET A 145 -15.71 -16.50 -40.94
N ALA A 146 -14.90 -16.14 -41.93
CA ALA A 146 -15.39 -16.01 -43.29
C ALA A 146 -15.74 -17.43 -43.78
N ALA A 147 -17.02 -17.64 -44.06
CA ALA A 147 -17.51 -18.64 -45.00
C ALA A 147 -18.55 -17.94 -45.87
#